data_AF-A4WLF2-F1
#
_entry.id   AF-A4WLF2-F1
#
_cell.length_a   1.000
_cell.length_b   1.000
_cell.length_c   1.000
_cell.angle_alpha   90.00
_cell.angle_beta   90.00
_cell.angle_gamma   90.00
#
_symmetry.space_group_name_H-M   'P 1'
#
loop_
_entity.id
_entity.type
_entity.pdbx_description
1 polymer ?
#
loop_
_entity_poly.entity_id
_entity_poly.type
_entity_poly.pdbx_seq_one_letter_code
_entity_poly.pdbx_strand_id
1 'polypeptide(L)'
;MEAVLLIREFEKEPVYELVEVLRFERGRRYIYRLVSSDREYFIHVLAFVDGTYVEFWHPGYAVPLLVFRVFKDEELARVLTLLRSLVGR
;
A
#
# COMPACT_ATOMS: atom_id res chain seq x y z
N MET A 1 -5.83 -10.97 -8.88
CA MET A 1 -5.42 -9.68 -9.45
C MET A 1 -3.90 -9.64 -9.50
N GLU A 2 -3.29 -9.26 -10.62
CA GLU A 2 -1.83 -9.09 -10.67
C GLU A 2 -1.45 -7.90 -9.79
N ALA A 3 -0.55 -8.11 -8.82
CA ALA A 3 0.00 -7.03 -7.99
C ALA A 3 0.52 -5.83 -8.81
N VAL A 4 0.88 -6.08 -10.07
CA VAL A 4 1.27 -5.09 -11.09
C VAL A 4 0.22 -3.98 -11.27
N LEU A 5 -1.08 -4.30 -11.28
CA LEU A 5 -2.13 -3.28 -11.44
C LEU A 5 -2.17 -2.35 -10.25
N LEU A 6 -2.05 -2.91 -9.05
CA LEU A 6 -2.08 -2.17 -7.79
C LEU A 6 -0.86 -1.25 -7.66
N ILE A 7 0.34 -1.77 -7.98
CA ILE A 7 1.58 -0.99 -8.06
C ILE A 7 1.43 0.20 -9.02
N ARG A 8 0.86 -0.04 -10.21
CA ARG A 8 0.61 1.02 -11.20
C ARG A 8 -0.36 2.09 -10.70
N GLU A 9 -1.38 1.73 -9.94
CA GLU A 9 -2.29 2.73 -9.36
C GLU A 9 -1.58 3.61 -8.32
N PHE A 10 -0.70 3.03 -7.49
CA PHE A 10 0.14 3.82 -6.59
C PHE A 10 1.14 4.71 -7.35
N GLU A 11 1.76 4.21 -8.41
CA GLU A 11 2.71 4.98 -9.23
C GLU A 11 2.08 6.14 -10.01
N LYS A 12 0.77 6.08 -10.30
CA LYS A 12 0.04 7.18 -10.96
C LYS A 12 -0.24 8.36 -10.03
N GLU A 13 -0.20 8.13 -8.73
CA GLU A 13 -0.60 9.09 -7.71
C GLU A 13 0.63 9.78 -7.13
N PRO A 14 0.80 11.11 -7.33
CA PRO A 14 2.04 11.82 -7.00
C PRO A 14 2.31 11.92 -5.49
N VAL A 15 1.35 11.51 -4.66
CA VAL A 15 1.47 11.50 -3.19
C VAL A 15 2.16 10.26 -2.66
N TYR A 16 2.30 9.20 -3.46
CA TYR A 16 2.95 7.96 -3.08
C TYR A 16 4.31 7.84 -3.75
N GLU A 17 5.35 7.74 -2.94
CA GLU A 17 6.72 7.57 -3.41
C GLU A 17 7.19 6.15 -3.11
N LEU A 18 7.54 5.38 -4.14
CA LEU A 18 8.13 4.06 -3.92
C LEU A 18 9.54 4.22 -3.36
N VAL A 19 9.73 3.85 -2.09
CA VAL A 19 11.02 3.99 -1.39
C VAL A 19 11.81 2.70 -1.31
N GLU A 20 11.12 1.54 -1.32
CA GLU A 20 11.81 0.26 -1.23
C GLU A 20 11.00 -0.89 -1.86
N VAL A 21 11.72 -1.88 -2.40
CA VAL A 21 11.15 -3.15 -2.84
C VAL A 21 11.94 -4.30 -2.22
N LEU A 22 11.29 -5.07 -1.36
CA LEU A 22 11.86 -6.25 -0.73
C LEU A 22 11.36 -7.51 -1.44
N ARG A 23 12.28 -8.40 -1.80
CA ARG A 23 11.95 -9.71 -2.38
C ARG A 23 12.14 -10.81 -1.34
N PHE A 24 11.19 -11.74 -1.27
CA PHE A 24 11.27 -12.93 -0.43
C PHE A 24 10.78 -14.16 -1.19
N GLU A 25 10.97 -15.35 -0.62
CA GLU A 25 10.75 -16.63 -1.32
C GLU A 25 9.37 -16.75 -1.97
N ARG A 26 8.33 -16.23 -1.32
CA ARG A 26 6.93 -16.35 -1.75
C ARG A 26 6.31 -15.06 -2.28
N GLY A 27 7.11 -14.03 -2.59
CA GLY A 27 6.54 -12.77 -3.05
C GLY A 27 7.47 -11.56 -3.00
N ARG A 28 6.83 -10.38 -3.05
CA ARG A 28 7.49 -9.07 -2.97
C ARG A 28 6.71 -8.14 -2.05
N ARG A 29 7.41 -7.25 -1.36
CA ARG A 29 6.84 -6.14 -0.60
C ARG A 29 7.30 -4.84 -1.26
N TYR A 30 6.36 -4.01 -1.66
CA TYR A 30 6.60 -2.66 -2.17
C TYR A 30 6.24 -1.68 -1.07
N ILE A 31 7.16 -0.78 -0.73
CA ILE A 31 7.00 0.18 0.36
C ILE A 31 6.88 1.55 -0.28
N TYR A 32 5.70 2.15 -0.13
CA TYR A 32 5.42 3.51 -0.55
C TYR A 32 5.42 4.43 0.65
N ARG A 33 6.15 5.53 0.56
CA ARG A 33 6.05 6.65 1.48
C ARG A 33 4.91 7.56 1.05
N LEU A 34 4.13 8.01 2.03
CA LEU A 34 3.04 8.96 1.89
C LEU A 34 3.29 10.13 2.83
N VAL A 35 3.48 11.32 2.27
CA VAL A 35 3.61 12.56 3.04
C VAL A 35 2.30 13.33 2.96
N SER A 36 1.60 13.45 4.08
CA SER A 36 0.35 14.20 4.22
C SER A 36 0.54 15.31 5.25
N SER A 37 0.58 16.57 4.78
CA SER A 37 0.87 17.74 5.62
C SER A 37 2.16 17.54 6.44
N ASP A 38 2.05 17.42 7.77
CA ASP A 38 3.18 17.20 8.70
C ASP A 38 3.33 15.74 9.16
N ARG A 39 2.59 14.82 8.52
CA ARG A 39 2.58 13.39 8.90
C ARG A 39 3.13 12.53 7.77
N GLU A 40 4.00 11.61 8.17
CA GLU A 40 4.54 10.58 7.29
C GLU A 40 3.86 9.24 7.61
N TYR A 41 3.45 8.55 6.56
CA TYR A 41 2.88 7.22 6.63
C TYR A 41 3.55 6.33 5.58
N PHE A 42 3.46 5.02 5.78
CA PHE A 42 3.94 4.05 4.82
C PHE A 42 2.81 3.11 4.40
N ILE A 43 2.78 2.78 3.11
CA ILE A 43 1.87 1.80 2.55
C ILE A 43 2.71 0.64 2.06
N HIS A 44 2.52 -0.53 2.65
CA HIS A 44 3.19 -1.73 2.20
C HIS A 44 2.22 -2.54 1.37
N VAL A 45 2.61 -2.81 0.13
CA VAL A 45 1.91 -3.73 -0.76
C VAL A 45 2.66 -5.04 -0.74
N LEU A 46 2.06 -6.08 -0.16
CA LEU A 46 2.62 -7.42 -0.13
C LEU A 46 1.96 -8.26 -1.21
N ALA A 47 2.71 -8.57 -2.26
CA ALA A 47 2.30 -9.42 -3.35
C ALA A 47 2.81 -10.84 -3.11
N PHE A 48 1.95 -11.71 -2.58
CA PHE A 48 2.22 -13.14 -2.49
C PHE A 48 1.69 -13.89 -3.71
N VAL A 49 2.15 -15.13 -3.87
CA VAL A 49 1.62 -16.05 -4.89
C VAL A 49 0.11 -16.30 -4.72
N ASP A 50 -0.38 -16.30 -3.48
CA ASP A 50 -1.76 -16.66 -3.09
C ASP A 50 -2.62 -15.46 -2.66
N GLY A 51 -2.13 -14.23 -2.84
CA GLY A 51 -2.91 -13.03 -2.58
C GLY A 51 -2.10 -11.77 -2.42
N THR A 52 -2.79 -10.63 -2.43
CA THR A 52 -2.19 -9.33 -2.21
C THR A 52 -2.72 -8.73 -0.91
N TYR A 53 -1.84 -8.13 -0.12
CA TYR A 53 -2.18 -7.40 1.09
C TYR A 53 -1.71 -5.96 0.97
N VAL A 54 -2.48 -5.05 1.55
CA VAL A 54 -2.12 -3.64 1.69
C VAL A 54 -2.12 -3.32 3.18
N GLU A 55 -0.96 -2.92 3.69
CA GLU A 55 -0.78 -2.54 5.08
C GLU A 55 -0.54 -1.03 5.17
N PHE A 56 -1.18 -0.39 6.15
CA PHE A 56 -0.98 1.02 6.47
C PHE A 56 -0.13 1.13 7.74
N TRP A 57 0.95 1.88 7.67
CA TRP A 57 1.96 1.97 8.71
C TRP A 57 2.19 3.43 9.12
N HIS A 58 2.37 3.64 10.41
CA HIS A 58 2.85 4.90 10.97
C HIS A 58 4.26 4.69 11.52
N PRO A 59 5.22 5.61 11.29
CA PRO A 59 6.63 5.41 11.63
C PRO A 59 6.89 5.14 13.12
N GLY A 60 6.01 5.64 13.98
CA GLY A 60 6.08 5.42 15.44
C GLY A 60 5.57 4.06 15.95
N TYR A 61 5.10 3.16 15.09
CA TYR A 61 4.51 1.87 15.50
C TYR A 61 5.28 0.68 14.91
N ALA A 62 5.41 -0.39 15.70
CA ALA A 62 6.05 -1.64 15.28
C ALA A 62 5.09 -2.61 14.55
N VAL A 63 3.82 -2.22 14.38
CA VAL A 63 2.76 -3.03 13.77
C VAL A 63 1.94 -2.17 12.80
N PRO A 64 1.32 -2.75 11.75
CA PRO A 64 0.47 -2.00 10.86
C PRO A 64 -0.79 -1.53 11.59
N LEU A 65 -1.21 -0.31 11.30
CA LEU A 65 -2.46 0.26 11.83
C LEU A 65 -3.69 -0.37 11.16
N LEU A 66 -3.58 -0.69 9.87
CA LEU A 66 -4.65 -1.34 9.09
C LEU A 66 -4.02 -2.35 8.14
N VAL A 67 -4.71 -3.48 7.94
CA VAL A 67 -4.32 -4.51 6.99
C VAL A 67 -5.54 -4.91 6.17
N PHE A 68 -5.41 -4.82 4.85
CA PHE A 68 -6.44 -5.20 3.90
C PHE A 68 -5.95 -6.36 3.06
N ARG A 69 -6.75 -7.42 2.96
CA ARG A 69 -6.54 -8.47 1.96
C ARG A 69 -7.33 -8.12 0.72
N VAL A 70 -6.66 -8.12 -0.44
CA VAL A 70 -7.24 -7.70 -1.72
C VAL A 70 -7.24 -8.89 -2.67
N PHE A 71 -8.43 -9.37 -2.99
CA PHE A 71 -8.67 -10.46 -3.94
C PHE A 71 -9.15 -9.94 -5.29
N LYS A 72 -9.94 -8.86 -5.30
CA LYS A 72 -10.59 -8.29 -6.48
C LYS A 72 -10.33 -6.79 -6.64
N ASP A 73 -10.46 -6.31 -7.87
CA ASP A 73 -10.25 -4.90 -8.23
C ASP A 73 -11.20 -3.94 -7.49
N GLU A 74 -12.42 -4.38 -7.18
CA GLU A 74 -13.39 -3.61 -6.40
C GLU A 74 -12.91 -3.37 -4.95
N GLU A 75 -12.24 -4.36 -4.35
CA GLU A 75 -11.67 -4.23 -3.01
C GLU A 75 -10.48 -3.28 -3.03
N LEU A 76 -9.67 -3.32 -4.10
CA LEU A 76 -8.60 -2.36 -4.32
C LEU A 76 -9.13 -0.94 -4.40
N ALA A 77 -10.16 -0.68 -5.21
CA ALA A 77 -10.74 0.65 -5.34
C ALA A 77 -11.20 1.19 -3.98
N ARG A 78 -11.85 0.34 -3.15
CA ARG A 78 -12.26 0.70 -1.78
C ARG A 78 -11.07 1.02 -0.89
N VAL A 79 -9.99 0.23 -0.94
CA VAL A 79 -8.77 0.50 -0.18
C VAL A 79 -8.13 1.82 -0.60
N LEU A 80 -8.05 2.11 -1.90
CA LEU A 80 -7.52 3.39 -2.40
C LEU A 80 -8.39 4.58 -1.95
N THR A 81 -9.72 4.45 -1.99
CA THR A 81 -10.64 5.49 -1.48
C THR A 81 -10.42 5.73 0.01
N LEU A 82 -10.29 4.67 0.82
CA LEU A 82 -10.01 4.78 2.25
C LEU A 82 -8.66 5.48 2.50
N LEU A 83 -7.61 5.08 1.79
CA LEU A 83 -6.28 5.69 1.93
C LEU A 83 -6.30 7.18 1.56
N ARG A 84 -6.99 7.56 0.48
CA ARG A 84 -7.18 8.97 0.10
C ARG A 84 -7.89 9.77 1.20
N SER A 85 -8.94 9.21 1.80
CA SER A 85 -9.67 9.86 2.90
C SER A 85 -8.81 10.09 4.14
N LEU A 86 -7.86 9.19 4.43
CA LEU A 86 -6.93 9.33 5.56
C LEU A 86 -5.89 10.44 5.32
N VAL A 87 -5.58 10.72 4.06
CA VAL A 87 -4.67 11.79 3.64
C VAL A 87 -5.36 13.17 3.66
N GLY A 88 -6.67 13.21 3.93
CA GLY A 88 -7.47 14.44 3.91
C GLY A 88 -7.76 14.95 2.49
N ARG A 89 -7.82 14.05 1.50
CA ARG A 89 -8.17 14.36 0.10
C ARG A 89 -9.35 13.53 -0.39
#